data_AF-A0A7Y0U0K3-F1
#
_entry.id   AF-A0A7Y0U0K3-F1
#
_cell.length_a   1.000
_cell.length_b   1.000
_cell.length_c   1.000
_cell.angle_alpha   90.00
_cell.angle_beta   90.00
_cell.angle_gamma   90.00
#
_symmetry.space_group_name_H-M   'P 1'
#
loop_
_entity.id
_entity.type
_entity.pdbx_description
1 polymer ?
#
loop_
_entity_poly.entity_id
_entity_poly.type
_entity_poly.pdbx_seq_one_letter_code
_entity_poly.pdbx_strand_id
1 'polypeptide(L)'
;MSTPVISTFTDDYGTEHRVFHDAETGTQTEVWEYGSTSETVVSYRDGTLKWATSKNGRIAKISFYDAARVLHCVDGSAIIEYDESEHPRRIRYYQHGQLHRIDAPAETRYREDGSRESEAWYLCGQLDRDDGPAIVEYDQAGHRRRIRYYQHGQLHRVDGPAVINYDQNGHVRSKQWYRYGLLHREDGPAVINYDQAGNISYEGWFQHDKRIPPQVPLPPGQEVTVTLPENPGVEL
;
A
#
# COMPACT_ATOMS: atom_id res chain seq x y z
N MET A 1 -16.84 38.93 2.15
CA MET A 1 -16.89 39.77 0.93
C MET A 1 -16.41 38.90 -0.21
N SER A 2 -17.19 38.75 -1.28
CA SER A 2 -16.81 37.92 -2.44
C SER A 2 -15.70 38.65 -3.19
N THR A 3 -14.52 38.06 -3.31
CA THR A 3 -13.49 38.55 -4.26
C THR A 3 -14.11 38.53 -5.66
N PRO A 4 -14.09 39.63 -6.42
CA PRO A 4 -14.67 39.66 -7.75
C PRO A 4 -13.97 38.65 -8.66
N VAL A 5 -14.74 37.95 -9.50
CA VAL A 5 -14.20 37.10 -10.56
C VAL A 5 -13.36 37.98 -11.49
N ILE A 6 -12.11 37.62 -11.73
CA ILE A 6 -11.18 38.42 -12.53
C ILE A 6 -11.36 38.14 -14.02
N SER A 7 -11.65 36.89 -14.38
CA SER A 7 -11.97 36.52 -15.76
C SER A 7 -12.81 35.25 -15.81
N THR A 8 -13.56 35.11 -16.90
CA THR A 8 -14.22 33.86 -17.29
C THR A 8 -13.84 33.49 -18.72
N PHE A 9 -13.79 32.20 -19.01
CA PHE A 9 -13.61 31.69 -20.38
C PHE A 9 -14.33 30.36 -20.55
N THR A 10 -14.50 29.91 -21.79
CA THR A 10 -15.12 28.63 -22.11
C THR A 10 -14.09 27.74 -22.82
N ASP A 11 -13.97 26.49 -22.39
CA ASP A 11 -13.07 25.53 -23.05
C ASP A 11 -13.69 24.93 -24.33
N ASP A 12 -12.91 24.11 -25.04
CA ASP A 12 -13.33 23.45 -26.29
C ASP A 12 -14.53 22.49 -26.09
N TYR A 13 -14.85 22.13 -24.85
CA TYR A 13 -15.98 21.28 -24.49
C TYR A 13 -17.23 22.08 -24.10
N GLY A 14 -17.17 23.41 -24.13
CA GLY A 14 -18.27 24.28 -23.73
C GLY A 14 -18.39 24.50 -22.22
N THR A 15 -17.38 24.10 -21.44
CA THR A 15 -17.37 24.28 -19.98
C THR A 15 -16.93 25.69 -19.65
N GLU A 16 -17.69 26.39 -18.80
CA GLU A 16 -17.31 27.70 -18.29
C GLU A 16 -16.33 27.58 -17.11
N HIS A 17 -15.21 28.29 -17.21
CA HIS A 17 -14.20 28.43 -16.20
C HIS A 17 -14.27 29.82 -15.58
N ARG A 18 -14.21 29.89 -14.25
CA ARG A 18 -14.16 31.15 -13.47
C ARG A 18 -12.81 31.26 -12.79
N VAL A 19 -12.11 32.36 -13.01
CA VAL A 19 -10.76 32.60 -12.49
C VAL A 19 -10.75 33.78 -11.53
N PHE A 20 -10.15 33.54 -10.37
CA PHE A 20 -9.91 34.51 -9.32
C PHE A 20 -8.40 34.66 -9.13
N HIS A 21 -7.95 35.86 -8.82
CA HIS A 21 -6.56 36.16 -8.54
C HIS A 21 -6.46 37.07 -7.32
N ASP A 22 -5.63 36.66 -6.37
CA ASP A 22 -5.29 37.42 -5.19
C ASP A 22 -3.87 37.97 -5.38
N ALA A 23 -3.78 39.28 -5.59
CA ALA A 23 -2.52 39.96 -5.83
C ALA A 23 -1.61 40.00 -4.58
N GLU A 24 -2.17 39.98 -3.37
CA GLU A 24 -1.39 40.02 -2.12
C GLU A 24 -0.61 38.72 -1.94
N THR A 25 -1.32 37.60 -2.06
CA THR A 25 -0.71 36.26 -1.92
C THR A 25 -0.06 35.79 -3.24
N GLY A 26 -0.44 36.36 -4.38
CA GLY A 26 -0.07 35.86 -5.71
C GLY A 26 -0.77 34.55 -6.07
N THR A 27 -1.88 34.23 -5.41
CA THR A 27 -2.64 32.99 -5.62
C THR A 27 -3.63 33.17 -6.77
N GLN A 28 -3.78 32.16 -7.61
CA GLN A 28 -4.81 32.08 -8.63
C GLN A 28 -5.72 30.90 -8.34
N THR A 29 -7.04 31.09 -8.36
CA THR A 29 -8.03 30.01 -8.20
C THR A 29 -8.86 29.91 -9.45
N GLU A 30 -8.95 28.71 -10.01
CA GLU A 30 -9.76 28.38 -11.17
C GLU A 30 -10.83 27.37 -10.76
N VAL A 31 -12.07 27.60 -11.18
CA VAL A 31 -13.22 26.77 -10.84
C VAL A 31 -14.05 26.49 -12.10
N TRP A 32 -14.41 25.23 -12.30
CA TRP A 32 -15.32 24.82 -13.37
C TRP A 32 -16.22 23.68 -12.91
N GLU A 33 -17.35 23.52 -13.61
CA GLU A 33 -18.41 22.57 -13.26
C GLU A 33 -18.79 21.76 -14.50
N TYR A 34 -18.93 20.44 -14.34
CA TYR A 34 -19.42 19.54 -15.38
C TYR A 34 -20.45 18.57 -14.78
N GLY A 35 -21.73 18.81 -15.10
CA GLY A 35 -22.85 18.07 -14.53
C GLY A 35 -22.92 18.24 -13.02
N SER A 36 -22.76 17.15 -12.27
CA SER A 36 -22.72 17.17 -10.81
C SER A 36 -21.31 17.22 -10.22
N THR A 37 -20.28 17.29 -11.06
CA THR A 37 -18.87 17.37 -10.63
C THR A 37 -18.39 18.80 -10.75
N SER A 38 -17.57 19.25 -9.81
CA SER A 38 -16.85 20.50 -9.94
C SER A 38 -15.38 20.30 -9.61
N GLU A 39 -14.55 21.14 -10.20
CA GLU A 39 -13.12 21.15 -9.94
C GLU A 39 -12.68 22.54 -9.49
N THR A 40 -11.68 22.57 -8.62
CA THR A 40 -11.10 23.80 -8.10
C THR A 40 -9.60 23.64 -8.05
N VAL A 41 -8.88 24.45 -8.81
CA VAL A 41 -7.42 24.46 -8.85
C VAL A 41 -6.93 25.77 -8.26
N VAL A 42 -6.15 25.66 -7.20
CA VAL A 42 -5.46 26.79 -6.57
C VAL A 42 -3.99 26.71 -6.96
N SER A 43 -3.50 27.71 -7.69
CA SER A 43 -2.09 27.87 -8.05
C SER A 43 -1.45 28.91 -7.15
N TYR A 44 -0.32 28.56 -6.53
CA TYR A 44 0.41 29.42 -5.62
C TYR A 44 1.59 30.09 -6.31
N ARG A 45 2.13 31.16 -5.69
CA ARG A 45 3.24 31.97 -6.23
C ARG A 45 4.52 31.16 -6.47
N ASP A 46 4.75 30.11 -5.69
CA ASP A 46 5.91 29.21 -5.83
C ASP A 46 5.72 28.16 -6.94
N GLY A 47 4.59 28.18 -7.64
CA GLY A 47 4.24 27.25 -8.71
C GLY A 47 3.55 25.98 -8.22
N THR A 48 3.41 25.76 -6.91
CA THR A 48 2.68 24.60 -6.38
C THR A 48 1.18 24.72 -6.65
N LEU A 49 0.49 23.57 -6.69
CA LEU A 49 -0.95 23.50 -6.99
C LEU A 49 -1.68 22.67 -5.92
N LYS A 50 -2.87 23.13 -5.52
CA LYS A 50 -3.88 22.32 -4.84
C LYS A 50 -5.06 22.12 -5.79
N TRP A 51 -5.38 20.86 -6.07
CA TRP A 51 -6.49 20.46 -6.93
C TRP A 51 -7.56 19.75 -6.09
N ALA A 52 -8.76 20.32 -6.03
CA ALA A 52 -9.92 19.69 -5.41
C ALA A 52 -10.92 19.25 -6.49
N THR A 53 -11.43 18.04 -6.36
CA THR A 53 -12.57 17.53 -7.13
C THR A 53 -13.73 17.32 -6.17
N SER A 54 -14.90 17.82 -6.53
CA SER A 54 -16.12 17.70 -5.76
C SER A 54 -17.22 17.01 -6.59
N LYS A 55 -18.11 16.27 -5.94
CA LYS A 55 -19.26 15.62 -6.55
C LYS A 55 -20.50 15.93 -5.71
N ASN A 56 -21.57 16.38 -6.35
CA ASN A 56 -22.80 16.84 -5.68
C ASN A 56 -22.53 17.89 -4.59
N GLY A 57 -21.56 18.79 -4.83
CA GLY A 57 -21.17 19.84 -3.87
C GLY A 57 -20.28 19.38 -2.71
N ARG A 58 -19.91 18.10 -2.63
CA ARG A 58 -19.03 17.54 -1.58
C ARG A 58 -17.65 17.24 -2.12
N ILE A 59 -16.60 17.53 -1.35
CA ILE A 59 -15.21 17.24 -1.78
C ILE A 59 -15.00 15.73 -1.83
N ALA A 60 -14.64 15.22 -3.00
CA ALA A 60 -14.34 13.80 -3.22
C ALA A 60 -12.83 13.52 -3.15
N LYS A 61 -12.00 14.48 -3.59
CA LYS A 61 -10.55 14.32 -3.63
C LYS A 61 -9.83 15.66 -3.54
N ILE A 62 -8.72 15.69 -2.83
CA ILE A 62 -7.74 16.78 -2.87
C ILE A 62 -6.39 16.18 -3.27
N SER A 63 -5.68 16.84 -4.19
CA SER A 63 -4.33 16.48 -4.62
C SER A 63 -3.41 17.70 -4.57
N PHE A 64 -2.14 17.50 -4.28
CA PHE A 64 -1.12 18.54 -4.25
C PHE A 64 0.00 18.22 -5.23
N TYR A 65 0.47 19.25 -5.93
CA TYR A 65 1.52 19.14 -6.94
C TYR A 65 2.58 20.22 -6.74
N ASP A 66 3.82 19.91 -7.09
CA ASP A 66 4.90 20.89 -7.18
C ASP A 66 4.83 21.74 -8.46
N ALA A 67 5.78 22.67 -8.60
CA ALA A 67 5.91 23.54 -9.76
C ALA A 67 6.14 22.78 -11.09
N ALA A 68 6.60 21.53 -11.04
CA ALA A 68 6.76 20.66 -12.20
C ALA A 68 5.50 19.83 -12.49
N ARG A 69 4.38 20.09 -11.79
CA ARG A 69 3.13 19.31 -11.83
C ARG A 69 3.30 17.85 -11.42
N VAL A 70 4.29 17.56 -10.59
CA VAL A 70 4.52 16.24 -10.03
C VAL A 70 3.81 16.15 -8.68
N LEU A 71 3.15 15.01 -8.39
CA LEU A 71 2.51 14.78 -7.10
C LEU A 71 3.53 14.95 -5.98
N HIS A 72 3.29 15.94 -5.14
CA HIS A 72 4.23 16.37 -4.13
C HIS A 72 3.52 17.22 -3.08
N CYS A 73 3.94 17.06 -1.83
CA CYS A 73 3.66 18.01 -0.78
C CYS A 73 4.89 18.00 0.13
N VAL A 74 5.59 19.14 0.24
CA VAL A 74 6.62 19.32 1.26
C VAL A 74 5.90 19.25 2.60
N ASP A 75 6.19 18.22 3.39
CA ASP A 75 5.68 18.02 4.75
C ASP A 75 4.17 17.71 4.92
N GLY A 76 3.46 17.26 3.86
CA GLY A 76 2.03 16.95 3.94
C GLY A 76 1.55 15.77 3.06
N SER A 77 0.27 15.43 3.15
CA SER A 77 -0.35 14.42 2.28
C SER A 77 -0.50 14.97 0.87
N ALA A 78 -0.08 14.20 -0.13
CA ALA A 78 -0.16 14.60 -1.53
C ALA A 78 -1.50 14.22 -2.17
N ILE A 79 -2.22 13.23 -1.64
CA ILE A 79 -3.61 12.93 -2.03
C ILE A 79 -4.44 12.58 -0.80
N ILE A 80 -5.63 13.17 -0.71
CA ILE A 80 -6.69 12.78 0.22
C ILE A 80 -7.94 12.45 -0.60
N GLU A 81 -8.51 11.28 -0.40
CA GLU A 81 -9.80 10.87 -0.97
C GLU A 81 -10.82 10.75 0.16
N TYR A 82 -12.02 11.24 -0.09
CA TYR A 82 -13.12 11.28 0.87
C TYR A 82 -14.23 10.30 0.47
N ASP A 83 -15.02 9.87 1.44
CA ASP A 83 -16.28 9.18 1.23
C ASP A 83 -17.46 10.16 1.09
N GLU A 84 -18.68 9.63 0.91
CA GLU A 84 -19.88 10.45 0.76
C GLU A 84 -20.23 11.27 2.01
N SER A 85 -19.74 10.84 3.18
CA SER A 85 -19.90 11.53 4.46
C SER A 85 -18.77 12.53 4.74
N GLU A 86 -17.91 12.79 3.74
CA GLU A 86 -16.74 13.68 3.81
C GLU A 86 -15.67 13.24 4.83
N HIS A 87 -15.65 11.96 5.20
CA HIS A 87 -14.56 11.39 5.98
C HIS A 87 -13.43 10.93 5.04
N PRO A 88 -12.15 11.12 5.40
CA PRO A 88 -11.04 10.61 4.60
C PRO A 88 -11.10 9.07 4.54
N ARG A 89 -11.29 8.52 3.33
CA ARG A 89 -11.23 7.06 3.10
C ARG A 89 -9.83 6.59 2.72
N ARG A 90 -8.99 7.49 2.18
CA ARG A 90 -7.61 7.18 1.79
C ARG A 90 -6.73 8.42 1.80
N ILE A 91 -5.55 8.28 2.39
CA ILE A 91 -4.52 9.32 2.43
C ILE A 91 -3.23 8.73 1.83
N ARG A 92 -2.58 9.46 0.92
CA ARG A 92 -1.32 9.06 0.29
C ARG A 92 -0.27 10.17 0.32
N TYR A 93 0.98 9.76 0.53
CA TYR A 93 2.17 10.61 0.56
C TYR A 93 3.09 10.25 -0.60
N TYR A 94 3.64 11.28 -1.25
CA TYR A 94 4.47 11.12 -2.43
C TYR A 94 5.74 11.95 -2.31
N GLN A 95 6.84 11.41 -2.84
CA GLN A 95 8.08 12.15 -3.09
C GLN A 95 8.47 11.92 -4.55
N HIS A 96 8.75 13.01 -5.28
CA HIS A 96 9.06 12.96 -6.72
C HIS A 96 8.07 12.12 -7.54
N GLY A 97 6.77 12.21 -7.24
CA GLY A 97 5.71 11.51 -7.97
C GLY A 97 5.56 10.03 -7.64
N GLN A 98 6.37 9.50 -6.71
CA GLN A 98 6.30 8.11 -6.25
C GLN A 98 5.77 8.03 -4.82
N LEU A 99 4.94 7.03 -4.51
CA LEU A 99 4.51 6.75 -3.14
C LEU A 99 5.75 6.57 -2.25
N HIS A 100 5.87 7.42 -1.24
CA HIS A 100 7.07 7.45 -0.40
C HIS A 100 6.79 8.11 0.95
N ARG A 101 7.27 7.48 2.03
CA ARG A 101 7.33 8.08 3.36
C ARG A 101 8.21 7.23 4.29
N ILE A 102 9.18 7.86 4.96
CA ILE A 102 10.16 7.17 5.82
C ILE A 102 9.57 6.87 7.20
N ASP A 103 9.09 7.89 7.91
CA ASP A 103 8.78 7.76 9.34
C ASP A 103 7.35 7.30 9.66
N ALA A 104 6.50 7.12 8.64
CA ALA A 104 5.08 6.85 8.81
C ALA A 104 4.49 6.21 7.55
N PRO A 105 3.25 5.67 7.59
CA PRO A 105 2.64 5.07 6.41
C PRO A 105 2.57 6.06 5.26
N ALA A 106 3.05 5.65 4.09
CA ALA A 106 2.86 6.40 2.84
C ALA A 106 1.43 6.27 2.32
N GLU A 107 0.70 5.23 2.73
CA GLU A 107 -0.73 5.09 2.50
C GLU A 107 -1.45 4.69 3.78
N THR A 108 -2.59 5.34 4.05
CA THR A 108 -3.54 4.93 5.07
C THR A 108 -4.93 4.84 4.47
N ARG A 109 -5.65 3.75 4.77
CA ARG A 109 -7.04 3.53 4.34
C ARG A 109 -7.95 3.44 5.55
N TYR A 110 -9.15 3.96 5.39
CA TYR A 110 -10.20 3.96 6.40
C TYR A 110 -11.45 3.32 5.86
N ARG A 111 -12.24 2.72 6.76
CA ARG A 111 -13.58 2.23 6.49
C ARG A 111 -14.58 3.38 6.54
N GLU A 112 -15.82 3.10 6.14
CA GLU A 112 -16.94 4.07 6.18
C GLU A 112 -17.27 4.55 7.60
N ASP A 113 -17.01 3.73 8.62
CA ASP A 113 -17.18 4.12 10.03
C ASP A 113 -16.00 4.97 10.57
N GLY A 114 -15.02 5.32 9.71
CA GLY A 114 -13.83 6.06 10.05
C GLY A 114 -12.72 5.24 10.73
N SER A 115 -12.95 3.96 11.01
CA SER A 115 -11.92 3.07 11.57
C SER A 115 -10.81 2.81 10.55
N ARG A 116 -9.59 2.61 11.04
CA ARG A 116 -8.43 2.36 10.17
C ARG A 116 -8.53 0.95 9.61
N GLU A 117 -8.51 0.83 8.28
CA GLU A 117 -8.52 -0.46 7.60
C GLU A 117 -7.11 -1.01 7.39
N SER A 118 -6.20 -0.17 6.90
CA SER A 118 -4.83 -0.58 6.62
C SER A 118 -3.86 0.59 6.54
N GLU A 119 -2.59 0.25 6.73
CA GLU A 119 -1.45 1.13 6.58
C GLU A 119 -0.41 0.43 5.72
N ALA A 120 0.19 1.18 4.80
CA ALA A 120 1.25 0.68 3.94
C ALA A 120 2.41 1.67 3.84
N TRP A 121 3.62 1.14 3.87
CA TRP A 121 4.87 1.85 3.76
C TRP A 121 5.48 1.59 2.39
N TYR A 122 6.00 2.65 1.79
CA TYR A 122 6.59 2.62 0.47
C TYR A 122 7.90 3.39 0.48
N LEU A 123 8.92 2.83 -0.18
CA LEU A 123 10.16 3.50 -0.54
C LEU A 123 10.29 3.51 -2.08
N CYS A 124 10.53 4.68 -2.67
CA CYS A 124 10.61 4.89 -4.12
C CYS A 124 9.49 4.17 -4.91
N GLY A 125 8.24 4.26 -4.43
CA GLY A 125 7.07 3.65 -5.08
C GLY A 125 6.91 2.14 -4.87
N GLN A 126 7.82 1.47 -4.16
CA GLN A 126 7.76 0.04 -3.86
C GLN A 126 7.40 -0.20 -2.40
N LEU A 127 6.63 -1.25 -2.12
CA LEU A 127 6.38 -1.68 -0.74
C LEU A 127 7.69 -2.05 -0.07
N ASP A 128 8.05 -1.33 0.97
CA ASP A 128 9.32 -1.49 1.66
C ASP A 128 9.27 -0.82 3.04
N ARG A 129 9.98 -1.40 4.01
CA ARG A 129 10.17 -0.86 5.35
C ARG A 129 11.27 -1.62 6.08
N ASP A 130 12.35 -0.93 6.45
CA ASP A 130 13.50 -1.54 7.13
C ASP A 130 13.14 -2.10 8.52
N ASP A 131 12.41 -1.32 9.33
CA ASP A 131 12.19 -1.64 10.75
C ASP A 131 10.82 -2.28 11.05
N GLY A 132 10.12 -2.83 10.07
CA GLY A 132 8.81 -3.41 10.34
C GLY A 132 8.02 -3.90 9.13
N PRO A 133 6.74 -4.25 9.32
CA PRO A 133 5.89 -4.65 8.21
C PRO A 133 5.63 -3.47 7.28
N ALA A 134 5.77 -3.72 5.98
CA ALA A 134 5.41 -2.75 4.95
C ALA A 134 3.89 -2.67 4.74
N ILE A 135 3.11 -3.65 5.20
CA ILE A 135 1.64 -3.55 5.27
C ILE A 135 1.14 -4.06 6.61
N VAL A 136 0.24 -3.29 7.24
CA VAL A 136 -0.56 -3.70 8.39
C VAL A 136 -2.03 -3.52 8.04
N GLU A 137 -2.83 -4.57 8.24
CA GLU A 137 -4.28 -4.53 8.07
C GLU A 137 -4.96 -4.78 9.40
N TYR A 138 -6.08 -4.11 9.62
CA TYR A 138 -6.83 -4.13 10.86
C TYR A 138 -8.24 -4.72 10.65
N ASP A 139 -8.77 -5.40 11.67
CA ASP A 139 -10.17 -5.79 11.73
C ASP A 139 -11.09 -4.59 12.08
N GLN A 140 -12.38 -4.85 12.26
CA GLN A 140 -13.35 -3.80 12.63
C GLN A 140 -13.16 -3.27 14.06
N ALA A 141 -12.55 -4.05 14.95
CA ALA A 141 -12.24 -3.63 16.32
C ALA A 141 -10.91 -2.86 16.42
N GLY A 142 -10.17 -2.75 15.31
CA GLY A 142 -8.87 -2.08 15.26
C GLY A 142 -7.69 -2.98 15.64
N HIS A 143 -7.90 -4.29 15.82
CA HIS A 143 -6.80 -5.23 16.05
C HIS A 143 -6.13 -5.60 14.73
N ARG A 144 -4.84 -5.92 14.77
CA ARG A 144 -4.10 -6.38 13.59
C ARG A 144 -4.68 -7.71 13.12
N ARG A 145 -5.24 -7.76 11.92
CA ARG A 145 -5.72 -9.01 11.29
C ARG A 145 -4.66 -9.67 10.42
N ARG A 146 -3.77 -8.86 9.82
CA ARG A 146 -2.74 -9.34 8.90
C ARG A 146 -1.58 -8.36 8.85
N ILE A 147 -0.36 -8.88 8.84
CA ILE A 147 0.84 -8.10 8.56
C ILE A 147 1.66 -8.76 7.47
N ARG A 148 2.29 -7.93 6.63
CA ARG A 148 3.13 -8.36 5.52
C ARG A 148 4.43 -7.56 5.49
N TYR A 149 5.54 -8.27 5.36
CA TYR A 149 6.88 -7.72 5.23
C TYR A 149 7.27 -7.78 3.76
N TYR A 150 7.80 -6.66 3.27
CA TYR A 150 8.28 -6.54 1.91
C TYR A 150 9.66 -5.91 1.92
N GLN A 151 10.46 -6.28 0.93
CA GLN A 151 11.71 -5.62 0.58
C GLN A 151 11.70 -5.44 -0.94
N HIS A 152 11.92 -4.21 -1.40
CA HIS A 152 11.92 -3.84 -2.82
C HIS A 152 10.67 -4.32 -3.58
N GLY A 153 9.50 -4.19 -2.94
CA GLY A 153 8.21 -4.58 -3.51
C GLY A 153 7.90 -6.08 -3.50
N GLN A 154 8.78 -6.93 -2.97
CA GLN A 154 8.60 -8.39 -2.91
C GLN A 154 8.38 -8.86 -1.48
N LEU A 155 7.49 -9.83 -1.26
CA LEU A 155 7.35 -10.47 0.06
C LEU A 155 8.69 -11.05 0.48
N HIS A 156 9.22 -10.58 1.60
CA HIS A 156 10.56 -10.96 2.04
C HIS A 156 10.67 -10.76 3.55
N ARG A 157 11.24 -11.75 4.25
CA ARG A 157 11.75 -11.58 5.61
C ARG A 157 12.72 -12.70 5.96
N VAL A 158 13.93 -12.34 6.39
CA VAL A 158 14.97 -13.32 6.78
C VAL A 158 14.70 -13.88 8.18
N ASP A 159 14.43 -13.01 9.15
CA ASP A 159 14.39 -13.39 10.57
C ASP A 159 13.01 -13.86 11.06
N GLY A 160 12.07 -14.14 10.15
CA GLY A 160 10.73 -14.54 10.54
C GLY A 160 9.75 -14.65 9.40
N PRO A 161 8.46 -14.90 9.70
CA PRO A 161 7.43 -15.00 8.67
C PRO A 161 7.22 -13.63 8.02
N ALA A 162 7.20 -13.63 6.68
CA ALA A 162 6.89 -12.46 5.88
C ALA A 162 5.38 -12.18 5.86
N VAL A 163 4.53 -13.18 6.10
CA VAL A 163 3.08 -12.99 6.27
C VAL A 163 2.64 -13.62 7.58
N ILE A 164 1.90 -12.86 8.39
CA ILE A 164 1.24 -13.35 9.60
C ILE A 164 -0.23 -12.95 9.54
N ASN A 165 -1.13 -13.91 9.74
CA ASN A 165 -2.56 -13.65 9.88
C ASN A 165 -2.99 -13.95 11.31
N TYR A 166 -3.87 -13.12 11.83
CA TYR A 166 -4.43 -13.24 13.18
C TYR A 166 -5.91 -13.59 13.11
N ASP A 167 -6.41 -14.22 14.17
CA ASP A 167 -7.84 -14.38 14.39
C ASP A 167 -8.43 -13.13 15.07
N GLN A 168 -9.75 -13.15 15.30
CA GLN A 168 -10.49 -12.05 15.95
C GLN A 168 -10.09 -11.79 17.41
N ASN A 169 -9.41 -12.73 18.05
CA ASN A 169 -8.92 -12.61 19.42
C ASN A 169 -7.45 -12.15 19.46
N GLY A 170 -6.83 -11.92 18.29
CA GLY A 170 -5.43 -11.53 18.16
C GLY A 170 -4.43 -12.69 18.24
N HIS A 171 -4.88 -13.95 18.22
CA HIS A 171 -3.98 -15.10 18.15
C HIS A 171 -3.52 -15.34 16.71
N VAL A 172 -2.31 -15.85 16.55
CA VAL A 172 -1.77 -16.15 15.21
C VAL A 172 -2.50 -17.34 14.62
N ARG A 173 -3.18 -17.14 13.48
CA ARG A 173 -3.87 -18.18 12.72
C ARG A 173 -2.97 -18.83 11.68
N SER A 174 -2.06 -18.08 11.09
CA SER A 174 -1.06 -18.64 10.16
C SER A 174 0.18 -17.78 10.02
N LYS A 175 1.27 -18.44 9.65
CA LYS A 175 2.57 -17.84 9.36
C LYS A 175 3.08 -18.38 8.02
N GLN A 176 3.62 -17.50 7.19
CA GLN A 176 4.23 -17.88 5.92
C GLN A 176 5.58 -17.17 5.75
N TRP A 177 6.59 -17.91 5.31
CA TRP A 177 7.95 -17.43 5.11
C TRP A 177 8.22 -17.26 3.62
N TYR A 178 8.70 -16.09 3.25
CA TYR A 178 9.01 -15.74 1.87
C TYR A 178 10.41 -15.15 1.78
N ARG A 179 11.11 -15.47 0.70
CA ARG A 179 12.39 -14.91 0.31
C ARG A 179 12.34 -14.52 -1.16
N TYR A 180 12.56 -13.24 -1.44
CA TYR A 180 12.47 -12.66 -2.80
C TYR A 180 11.14 -12.97 -3.51
N GLY A 181 10.03 -12.84 -2.77
CA GLY A 181 8.68 -13.09 -3.29
C GLY A 181 8.29 -14.57 -3.38
N LEU A 182 9.21 -15.50 -3.14
CA LEU A 182 8.97 -16.94 -3.24
C LEU A 182 8.81 -17.56 -1.86
N LEU A 183 7.85 -18.48 -1.70
CA LEU A 183 7.64 -19.23 -0.46
C LEU A 183 8.86 -20.10 -0.18
N HIS A 184 9.52 -19.86 0.94
CA HIS A 184 10.84 -20.42 1.23
C HIS A 184 11.14 -20.38 2.73
N ARG A 185 11.69 -21.46 3.27
CA ARG A 185 12.29 -21.49 4.61
C ARG A 185 13.33 -22.60 4.71
N GLU A 186 14.52 -22.29 5.24
CA GLU A 186 15.61 -23.26 5.40
C GLU A 186 15.35 -24.22 6.57
N ASP A 187 15.06 -23.68 7.77
CA ASP A 187 15.06 -24.47 9.01
C ASP A 187 13.66 -24.91 9.49
N GLY A 188 12.72 -25.13 8.56
CA GLY A 188 11.39 -25.61 8.94
C GLY A 188 10.29 -25.39 7.90
N PRO A 189 9.01 -25.56 8.27
CA PRO A 189 7.90 -25.36 7.36
C PRO A 189 7.77 -23.89 6.97
N ALA A 190 7.69 -23.63 5.67
CA ALA A 190 7.45 -22.31 5.11
C ALA A 190 5.99 -21.86 5.25
N VAL A 191 5.06 -22.77 5.59
CA VAL A 191 3.67 -22.47 5.92
C VAL A 191 3.31 -23.20 7.20
N ILE A 192 2.75 -22.48 8.17
CA ILE A 192 2.16 -23.04 9.39
C ILE A 192 0.76 -22.47 9.55
N ASN A 193 -0.24 -23.32 9.74
CA ASN A 193 -1.59 -22.93 10.13
C ASN A 193 -1.91 -23.47 11.52
N TYR A 194 -2.67 -22.69 12.29
CA TYR A 194 -3.13 -23.04 13.62
C TYR A 194 -4.66 -23.22 13.61
N ASP A 195 -5.15 -24.18 14.40
CA ASP A 195 -6.57 -24.32 14.69
C ASP A 195 -7.05 -23.31 15.74
N GLN A 196 -8.31 -23.38 16.13
CA GLN A 196 -8.90 -22.49 17.14
C GLN A 196 -8.34 -22.71 18.56
N ALA A 197 -7.77 -23.89 18.84
CA ALA A 197 -7.13 -24.20 20.11
C ALA A 197 -5.66 -23.76 20.14
N GLY A 198 -5.14 -23.22 19.03
CA GLY A 198 -3.75 -22.80 18.89
C GLY A 198 -2.79 -23.95 18.54
N ASN A 199 -3.30 -25.15 18.25
CA ASN A 199 -2.48 -26.27 17.81
C ASN A 199 -2.18 -26.14 16.31
N ILE A 200 -1.02 -26.65 15.90
CA ILE A 200 -0.66 -26.70 14.49
C ILE A 200 -1.63 -27.66 13.78
N SER A 201 -2.40 -27.14 12.83
CA SER A 201 -3.32 -27.93 11.99
C SER A 201 -2.70 -28.30 10.65
N TYR A 202 -1.70 -27.55 10.19
CA TYR A 202 -1.01 -27.81 8.93
C TYR A 202 0.40 -27.22 8.93
N GLU A 203 1.32 -27.98 8.35
CA GLU A 203 2.67 -27.55 8.03
C GLU A 203 3.01 -27.89 6.58
N GLY A 204 3.68 -26.97 5.89
CA GLY A 204 4.15 -27.16 4.53
C GLY A 204 5.58 -26.65 4.36
N TRP A 205 6.45 -27.49 3.82
CA TRP A 205 7.85 -27.16 3.53
C TRP A 205 7.97 -26.78 2.06
N PHE A 206 8.61 -25.64 1.81
CA PHE A 206 8.79 -25.09 0.48
C PHE A 206 10.17 -24.46 0.34
N GLN A 207 10.75 -24.63 -0.83
CA GLN A 207 12.03 -24.08 -1.23
C GLN A 207 11.85 -23.43 -2.62
N HIS A 208 11.82 -22.09 -2.65
CA HIS A 208 11.59 -21.32 -3.88
C HIS A 208 10.27 -21.73 -4.57
N ASP A 209 9.16 -21.69 -3.82
CA ASP A 209 7.81 -22.13 -4.21
C ASP A 209 7.64 -23.63 -4.52
N LYS A 210 8.72 -24.41 -4.56
CA LYS A 210 8.64 -25.85 -4.75
C LYS A 210 8.36 -26.54 -3.42
N ARG A 211 7.25 -27.26 -3.34
CA ARG A 211 6.93 -28.09 -2.19
C ARG A 211 7.97 -29.19 -2.05
N ILE A 212 8.54 -29.34 -0.86
CA ILE A 212 9.51 -30.39 -0.53
C ILE A 212 8.97 -31.26 0.61
N PRO A 213 9.45 -32.50 0.77
CA PRO A 213 9.19 -33.28 1.95
C PRO A 213 9.67 -32.55 3.22
N PRO A 214 9.06 -32.82 4.39
CA PRO A 214 9.59 -32.32 5.66
C PRO A 214 11.05 -32.72 5.83
N GLN A 215 11.89 -31.75 6.21
CA GLN A 215 13.26 -32.06 6.60
C GLN A 215 13.21 -32.67 8.00
N VAL A 216 13.16 -34.00 8.07
CA VAL A 216 13.40 -34.73 9.32
C VAL A 216 14.87 -34.48 9.66
N PRO A 217 15.22 -33.99 10.87
CA PRO A 217 16.62 -33.95 11.27
C PRO A 217 17.18 -35.36 11.10
N LEU A 218 18.19 -35.54 10.25
CA LEU A 218 18.89 -36.81 10.15
C LEU A 218 19.38 -37.15 11.57
N PRO A 219 19.04 -38.32 12.14
CA PRO A 219 19.71 -38.76 13.35
C PRO A 219 21.21 -38.78 13.08
N PRO A 220 22.07 -38.36 14.02
CA PRO A 220 23.52 -38.32 13.78
C PRO A 220 24.01 -39.70 13.33
N GLY A 221 24.58 -39.79 12.12
CA GLY A 221 25.25 -41.00 11.62
C GLY A 221 24.56 -41.82 10.54
N GLN A 222 23.50 -41.32 9.87
CA GLN A 222 22.97 -41.98 8.66
C GLN A 222 23.30 -41.19 7.39
N GLU A 223 24.23 -41.72 6.58
CA GLU A 223 24.41 -41.29 5.18
C GLU A 223 23.24 -41.81 4.34
N VAL A 224 22.58 -40.91 3.60
CA VAL A 224 21.55 -41.30 2.63
C VAL A 224 22.28 -41.81 1.38
N THR A 225 22.38 -43.13 1.23
CA THR A 225 22.78 -43.74 -0.05
C THR A 225 21.67 -43.49 -1.07
N VAL A 226 21.88 -42.50 -1.93
CA VAL A 226 21.05 -42.31 -3.14
C VAL A 226 21.48 -43.37 -4.15
N THR A 227 20.74 -44.47 -4.23
CA THR A 227 20.82 -45.39 -5.37
C THR A 227 20.18 -44.72 -6.59
N LEU A 228 21.01 -44.30 -7.54
CA LEU A 228 20.57 -43.93 -8.88
C LEU A 228 20.00 -45.18 -9.58
N PRO A 229 18.87 -45.08 -10.32
CA PRO A 229 18.38 -46.21 -11.10
C PRO A 229 19.37 -46.56 -12.21
N GLU A 230 19.64 -47.86 -12.35
CA GLU A 230 20.52 -48.39 -13.39
C GLU A 230 20.00 -48.02 -14.78
N ASN A 231 20.90 -47.46 -15.58
CA ASN A 231 20.65 -47.06 -16.96
C ASN A 231 20.48 -48.33 -17.81
N PRO A 232 19.34 -48.60 -18.47
CA PRO A 232 19.21 -49.79 -19.29
C PRO A 232 20.07 -49.61 -20.55
N GLY A 233 21.05 -50.51 -20.66
CA GLY A 233 21.96 -50.81 -21.78
C GLY A 233 21.84 -50.02 -23.08
N VAL A 234 22.97 -49.43 -23.48
CA VAL A 234 23.29 -49.22 -24.90
C VAL A 234 23.95 -50.50 -25.39
N GLU A 235 23.25 -51.28 -26.22
CA GLU A 235 23.87 -52.34 -27.03
C GLU A 235 24.68 -51.68 -28.17
N LEU A 236 25.89 -52.22 -28.40
CA LEU A 236 26.78 -51.91 -29.52
C LEU A 236 26.47 -52.79 -30.74
#